data_AF-A0A842PD70-F1
#
_entry.id   AF-A0A842PD70-F1
#
_cell.length_a   1.000
_cell.length_b   1.000
_cell.length_c   1.000
_cell.angle_alpha   90.00
_cell.angle_beta   90.00
_cell.angle_gamma   90.00
#
_symmetry.space_group_name_H-M   'P 1'
#
loop_
_entity.id
_entity.type
_entity.pdbx_description
1 polymer ?
#
loop_
_entity_poly.entity_id
_entity_poly.type
_entity_poly.pdbx_seq_one_letter_code
_entity_poly.pdbx_strand_id
1 'polypeptide(L)'
;MRGMKEEGYAGAREMAKFVEHQWGWDVTVPELITERMWNETYEVYVKDKHDLGLQEFFEENPYAYQSITARMMEVSRKGYWHPSEEVLKELAKEYAESVAEHGVTCCHHTCGNPRLREYIAGIISAPGVISTGTAVKYNKEVLSAAGKGGVGAEEVVKVGKVMEEVGVEEGFPVSATPLVGVIAAMVILLVIYAGYKLGGRKR
;
A
#
# COMPACT_ATOMS: atom_id res chain seq x y z
N MET A 1 2.20 -27.61 -0.09
CA MET A 1 0.99 -26.83 0.28
C MET A 1 -0.14 -27.71 0.78
N ARG A 2 -0.58 -28.77 0.08
CA ARG A 2 -1.68 -29.65 0.57
C ARG A 2 -1.50 -30.17 2.00
N GLY A 3 -0.34 -30.73 2.33
CA GLY A 3 -0.07 -31.15 3.72
C GLY A 3 -0.04 -30.01 4.75
N MET A 4 0.30 -28.78 4.36
CA MET A 4 0.15 -27.64 5.25
C MET A 4 -1.32 -27.27 5.42
N LYS A 5 -2.14 -27.37 4.36
CA LYS A 5 -3.58 -27.10 4.47
C LYS A 5 -4.29 -28.04 5.44
N GLU A 6 -3.85 -29.29 5.53
CA GLU A 6 -4.38 -30.27 6.50
C GLU A 6 -4.16 -29.85 7.97
N GLU A 7 -3.21 -28.95 8.23
CA GLU A 7 -2.87 -28.43 9.56
C GLU A 7 -3.49 -27.05 9.85
N GLY A 8 -4.39 -26.57 8.99
CA GLY A 8 -5.20 -25.36 9.20
C GLY A 8 -4.37 -24.11 9.53
N TYR A 9 -4.73 -23.46 10.65
CA TYR A 9 -4.06 -22.27 11.19
C TYR A 9 -2.53 -22.39 11.26
N ALA A 10 -2.02 -23.54 11.73
CA ALA A 10 -0.59 -23.77 11.88
C ALA A 10 0.09 -23.91 10.51
N GLY A 11 -0.59 -24.57 9.57
CA GLY A 11 -0.15 -24.68 8.19
C GLY A 11 -0.01 -23.33 7.49
N ALA A 12 -1.00 -22.44 7.64
CA ALA A 12 -0.95 -21.08 7.11
C ALA A 12 0.24 -20.30 7.70
N ARG A 13 0.54 -20.49 8.98
CA ARG A 13 1.72 -19.88 9.63
C ARG A 13 3.04 -20.40 9.03
N GLU A 14 3.15 -21.68 8.71
CA GLU A 14 4.36 -22.23 8.06
C GLU A 14 4.51 -21.70 6.62
N MET A 15 3.41 -21.47 5.90
CA MET A 15 3.43 -20.77 4.60
C MET A 15 3.98 -19.34 4.73
N ALA A 16 3.52 -18.57 5.73
CA ALA A 16 4.04 -17.23 5.99
C ALA A 16 5.54 -17.24 6.33
N LYS A 17 6.01 -18.22 7.12
CA LYS A 17 7.45 -18.39 7.40
C LYS A 17 8.27 -18.75 6.18
N PHE A 18 7.73 -19.53 5.25
CA PHE A 18 8.43 -19.81 3.99
C PHE A 18 8.75 -18.50 3.25
N VAL A 19 7.78 -17.59 3.15
CA VAL A 19 7.97 -16.27 2.51
C VAL A 19 8.93 -15.38 3.32
N GLU A 20 8.91 -15.48 4.66
CA GLU A 20 9.89 -14.84 5.53
C GLU A 20 11.33 -15.29 5.22
N HIS A 21 11.55 -16.60 5.13
CA HIS A 21 12.88 -17.17 4.86
C HIS A 21 13.35 -16.87 3.43
N GLN A 22 12.42 -16.86 2.47
CA GLN A 22 12.70 -16.42 1.10
C GLN A 22 13.28 -15.01 1.06
N TRP A 23 12.70 -14.07 1.83
CA TRP A 23 13.28 -12.74 2.02
C TRP A 23 14.65 -12.76 2.71
N GLY A 24 14.82 -13.59 3.74
CA GLY A 24 16.12 -13.74 4.41
C GLY A 24 17.24 -14.10 3.44
N TRP A 25 17.00 -15.05 2.52
CA TRP A 25 17.95 -15.40 1.47
C TRP A 25 18.19 -14.24 0.49
N ASP A 26 17.14 -13.53 0.09
CA ASP A 26 17.24 -12.41 -0.84
C ASP A 26 18.12 -11.26 -0.28
N VAL A 27 18.02 -10.98 1.02
CA VAL A 27 18.86 -9.95 1.65
C VAL A 27 20.31 -10.41 1.80
N THR A 28 20.52 -11.66 2.19
CA THR A 28 21.85 -12.15 2.57
C THR A 28 22.67 -12.63 1.38
N VAL A 29 22.01 -13.16 0.34
CA VAL A 29 22.61 -13.72 -0.87
C VAL A 29 21.72 -13.36 -2.08
N PRO A 30 21.64 -12.08 -2.46
CA PRO A 30 20.69 -11.56 -3.45
C PRO A 30 20.82 -12.20 -4.83
N GLU A 31 21.97 -12.76 -5.18
CA GLU A 31 22.18 -13.45 -6.46
C GLU A 31 21.41 -14.79 -6.58
N LEU A 32 20.94 -15.37 -5.46
CA LEU A 32 20.20 -16.63 -5.47
C LEU A 32 18.70 -16.43 -5.69
N ILE A 33 18.16 -15.29 -5.25
CA ILE A 33 16.73 -15.02 -5.29
C ILE A 33 16.45 -14.10 -6.47
N THR A 34 15.62 -14.58 -7.40
CA THR A 34 15.36 -13.88 -8.65
C THR A 34 13.97 -13.27 -8.65
N GLU A 35 13.76 -12.23 -9.48
CA GLU A 35 12.44 -11.64 -9.79
C GLU A 35 11.38 -12.72 -10.08
N ARG A 36 11.76 -13.76 -10.83
CA ARG A 36 10.88 -14.88 -11.17
C ARG A 36 10.40 -15.66 -9.95
N MET A 37 11.23 -15.81 -8.91
CA MET A 37 10.86 -16.53 -7.69
C MET A 37 9.83 -15.75 -6.87
N TRP A 38 9.96 -14.42 -6.81
CA TRP A 38 8.95 -13.57 -6.19
C TRP A 38 7.64 -13.52 -7.01
N ASN A 39 7.74 -13.46 -8.34
CA ASN A 39 6.56 -13.61 -9.21
C ASN A 39 5.88 -14.96 -8.99
N GLU A 40 6.64 -16.06 -8.89
CA GLU A 40 6.05 -17.37 -8.60
C GLU A 40 5.39 -17.42 -7.21
N THR A 41 5.98 -16.75 -6.21
CA THR A 41 5.37 -16.61 -4.88
C THR A 41 4.02 -15.89 -4.97
N TYR A 42 3.94 -14.83 -5.77
CA TYR A 42 2.70 -14.08 -6.01
C TYR A 42 1.65 -14.96 -6.68
N GLU A 43 2.00 -15.58 -7.80
CA GLU A 43 1.08 -16.43 -8.57
C GLU A 43 0.55 -17.59 -7.73
N VAL A 44 1.40 -18.18 -6.90
CA VAL A 44 0.99 -19.29 -6.04
C VAL A 44 0.08 -18.83 -4.90
N TYR A 45 0.49 -17.86 -4.09
CA TYR A 45 -0.24 -17.53 -2.86
C TYR A 45 -1.43 -16.58 -3.08
N VAL A 46 -1.34 -15.68 -4.06
CA VAL A 46 -2.35 -14.63 -4.30
C VAL A 46 -3.24 -14.98 -5.49
N LYS A 47 -2.67 -15.48 -6.59
CA LYS A 47 -3.47 -15.91 -7.75
C LYS A 47 -4.00 -17.34 -7.65
N ASP A 48 -3.59 -18.08 -6.61
CA ASP A 48 -3.90 -19.50 -6.44
C ASP A 48 -3.67 -20.30 -7.73
N LYS A 49 -2.50 -20.12 -8.35
CA LYS A 49 -2.10 -20.71 -9.65
C LYS A 49 -2.36 -22.22 -9.79
N HIS A 50 -2.49 -22.93 -8.66
CA HIS A 50 -2.70 -24.38 -8.62
C HIS A 50 -4.12 -24.80 -8.21
N ASP A 51 -5.06 -23.86 -8.16
CA ASP A 51 -6.48 -24.05 -7.83
C ASP A 51 -6.65 -24.85 -6.52
N LEU A 52 -5.89 -24.47 -5.49
CA LEU A 52 -5.88 -25.16 -4.22
C LEU A 52 -6.95 -24.64 -3.26
N GLY A 53 -7.68 -23.57 -3.59
CA GLY A 53 -8.60 -22.88 -2.70
C GLY A 53 -7.84 -22.17 -1.58
N LEU A 54 -6.78 -21.44 -1.92
CA LEU A 54 -5.93 -20.79 -0.91
C LEU A 54 -6.64 -19.63 -0.21
N GLN A 55 -7.51 -18.89 -0.90
CA GLN A 55 -8.16 -17.73 -0.28
C GLN A 55 -9.17 -18.15 0.77
N GLU A 56 -9.98 -19.18 0.49
CA GLU A 56 -10.83 -19.81 1.51
C GLU A 56 -9.99 -20.42 2.66
N PHE A 57 -8.85 -21.03 2.35
CA PHE A 57 -7.99 -21.60 3.39
C PHE A 57 -7.39 -20.54 4.32
N PHE A 58 -7.02 -19.37 3.80
CA PHE A 58 -6.46 -18.31 4.62
C PHE A 58 -7.49 -17.67 5.56
N GLU A 59 -8.79 -17.92 5.40
CA GLU A 59 -9.80 -17.57 6.42
C GLU A 59 -9.56 -18.27 7.76
N GLU A 60 -8.90 -19.43 7.76
CA GLU A 60 -8.49 -20.09 9.00
C GLU A 60 -7.40 -19.31 9.75
N ASN A 61 -6.61 -18.50 9.05
CA ASN A 61 -5.57 -17.65 9.61
C ASN A 61 -5.28 -16.43 8.72
N PRO A 62 -6.15 -15.40 8.74
CA PRO A 62 -6.02 -14.24 7.86
C PRO A 62 -4.74 -13.46 8.14
N TYR A 63 -4.24 -13.51 9.38
CA TYR A 63 -3.00 -12.85 9.79
C TYR A 63 -1.75 -13.42 9.11
N ALA A 64 -1.76 -14.71 8.73
CA ALA A 64 -0.69 -15.31 7.94
C ALA A 64 -0.70 -14.78 6.51
N TYR A 65 -1.87 -14.67 5.89
CA TYR A 65 -2.02 -14.09 4.55
C TYR A 65 -1.60 -12.62 4.52
N GLN A 66 -2.04 -11.84 5.50
CA GLN A 66 -1.59 -10.46 5.68
C GLN A 66 -0.06 -10.37 5.83
N SER A 67 0.57 -11.31 6.54
CA SER A 67 2.03 -11.35 6.68
C SER A 67 2.73 -11.63 5.35
N ILE A 68 2.17 -12.51 4.51
CA ILE A 68 2.68 -12.85 3.18
C ILE A 68 2.59 -11.62 2.26
N THR A 69 1.41 -11.05 2.10
CA THR A 69 1.18 -9.91 1.19
C THR A 69 1.97 -8.67 1.63
N ALA A 70 2.02 -8.39 2.94
CA ALA A 70 2.85 -7.32 3.49
C ALA A 70 4.34 -7.54 3.24
N ARG A 71 4.84 -8.79 3.35
CA ARG A 71 6.24 -9.10 3.06
C ARG A 71 6.56 -8.83 1.60
N MET A 72 5.72 -9.28 0.67
CA MET A 72 5.93 -9.07 -0.76
C MET A 72 5.98 -7.58 -1.13
N MET A 73 5.08 -6.78 -0.55
CA MET A 73 5.10 -5.32 -0.72
C MET A 73 6.35 -4.67 -0.09
N GLU A 74 6.84 -5.18 1.05
CA GLU A 74 8.07 -4.67 1.68
C GLU A 74 9.33 -4.98 0.86
N VAL A 75 9.41 -6.16 0.25
CA VAL A 75 10.48 -6.56 -0.67
C VAL A 75 10.51 -5.61 -1.86
N SER A 76 9.33 -5.32 -2.43
CA SER A 76 9.20 -4.36 -3.52
C SER A 76 9.58 -2.93 -3.10
N ARG A 77 9.08 -2.46 -1.94
CA ARG A 77 9.43 -1.14 -1.39
C ARG A 77 10.93 -0.97 -1.15
N LYS A 78 11.65 -2.06 -0.88
CA LYS A 78 13.11 -2.08 -0.69
C LYS A 78 13.91 -2.25 -1.98
N GLY A 79 13.26 -2.47 -3.13
CA GLY A 79 13.92 -2.59 -4.44
C GLY A 79 14.54 -3.95 -4.72
N TYR A 80 14.10 -5.01 -4.03
CA TYR A 80 14.57 -6.38 -4.28
C TYR A 80 13.67 -7.14 -5.27
N TRP A 81 12.43 -6.68 -5.44
CA TRP A 81 11.47 -7.23 -6.38
C TRP A 81 10.74 -6.10 -7.10
N HIS A 82 10.61 -6.21 -8.42
CA HIS A 82 10.04 -5.17 -9.29
C HIS A 82 8.79 -5.69 -10.01
N PRO A 83 7.67 -5.91 -9.27
CA PRO A 83 6.40 -6.30 -9.87
C PRO A 83 5.80 -5.19 -10.73
N SER A 84 4.81 -5.55 -11.55
CA SER A 84 4.00 -4.55 -12.26
C SER A 84 3.12 -3.75 -11.29
N GLU A 85 2.61 -2.62 -11.76
CA GLU A 85 1.71 -1.78 -10.97
C GLU A 85 0.41 -2.53 -10.63
N GLU A 86 -0.09 -3.36 -11.53
CA GLU A 86 -1.28 -4.19 -11.32
C GLU A 86 -1.07 -5.20 -10.18
N VAL A 87 0.09 -5.86 -10.15
CA VAL A 87 0.45 -6.79 -9.08
C VAL A 87 0.54 -6.08 -7.72
N LEU A 88 1.12 -4.88 -7.68
CA LEU A 88 1.17 -4.09 -6.44
C LEU A 88 -0.22 -3.66 -5.96
N LYS A 89 -1.09 -3.23 -6.89
CA LYS A 89 -2.47 -2.87 -6.57
C LYS A 89 -3.25 -4.07 -6.04
N GLU A 90 -3.10 -5.24 -6.67
CA GLU A 90 -3.75 -6.48 -6.22
C GLU A 90 -3.25 -6.87 -4.82
N LEU A 91 -1.94 -6.89 -4.57
CA LEU A 91 -1.36 -7.15 -3.24
C LEU A 91 -1.86 -6.17 -2.17
N ALA A 92 -1.91 -4.87 -2.49
CA ALA A 92 -2.35 -3.84 -1.56
C ALA A 92 -3.85 -3.95 -1.28
N LYS A 93 -4.66 -4.29 -2.30
CA LYS A 93 -6.09 -4.56 -2.16
C LYS A 93 -6.32 -5.75 -1.24
N GLU A 94 -5.72 -6.90 -1.53
CA GLU A 94 -5.85 -8.14 -0.75
C GLU A 94 -5.46 -7.92 0.72
N TYR A 95 -4.34 -7.23 0.96
CA TYR A 95 -3.92 -6.86 2.31
C TYR A 95 -4.92 -5.94 3.01
N ALA A 96 -5.37 -4.87 2.34
CA ALA A 96 -6.24 -3.88 2.94
C ALA A 96 -7.64 -4.42 3.24
N GLU A 97 -8.19 -5.28 2.36
CA GLU A 97 -9.46 -5.96 2.56
C GLU A 97 -9.39 -6.92 3.75
N SER A 98 -8.35 -7.78 3.80
CA SER A 98 -8.15 -8.68 4.94
C SER A 98 -7.98 -7.92 6.26
N VAL A 99 -7.25 -6.82 6.28
CA VAL A 99 -7.09 -5.98 7.48
C VAL A 99 -8.41 -5.32 7.88
N ALA A 100 -9.19 -4.83 6.91
CA ALA A 100 -10.48 -4.19 7.17
C ALA A 100 -11.53 -5.17 7.72
N GLU A 101 -11.40 -6.46 7.42
CA GLU A 101 -12.31 -7.52 7.87
C GLU A 101 -11.89 -8.17 9.18
N HIS A 102 -10.61 -8.51 9.33
CA HIS A 102 -10.12 -9.31 10.46
C HIS A 102 -9.27 -8.53 11.46
N GLY A 103 -9.01 -7.25 11.20
CA GLY A 103 -8.02 -6.47 11.94
C GLY A 103 -6.59 -6.73 11.43
N VAL A 104 -5.65 -5.93 11.93
CA VAL A 104 -4.27 -5.94 11.44
C VAL A 104 -3.39 -6.96 12.18
N THR A 105 -2.66 -7.78 11.43
CA THR A 105 -1.60 -8.63 11.96
C THR A 105 -0.47 -7.77 12.52
N CYS A 106 -0.07 -7.99 13.77
CA CYS A 106 1.09 -7.33 14.37
C CYS A 106 2.25 -8.31 14.54
N CYS A 107 2.98 -8.53 13.46
CA CYS A 107 4.29 -9.20 13.46
C CYS A 107 5.42 -8.17 13.28
N HIS A 108 6.67 -8.64 13.24
CA HIS A 108 7.87 -7.78 13.24
C HIS A 108 7.98 -6.83 12.03
N HIS A 109 7.21 -7.06 10.95
CA HIS A 109 7.27 -6.25 9.73
C HIS A 109 5.98 -5.53 9.33
N THR A 110 4.91 -5.59 10.14
CA THR A 110 3.59 -4.98 9.80
C THR A 110 3.26 -3.78 10.69
N CYS A 111 2.58 -3.94 11.83
CA CYS A 111 2.09 -2.83 12.67
C CYS A 111 3.19 -1.83 13.04
N GLY A 112 4.40 -2.33 13.34
CA GLY A 112 5.58 -1.55 13.69
C GLY A 112 6.37 -0.98 12.50
N ASN A 113 5.89 -1.12 11.27
CA ASN A 113 6.57 -0.66 10.06
C ASN A 113 5.88 0.55 9.43
N PRO A 114 6.16 1.78 9.89
CA PRO A 114 5.50 2.99 9.36
C PRO A 114 5.82 3.23 7.88
N ARG A 115 7.01 2.83 7.40
CA ARG A 115 7.38 3.01 5.99
C ARG A 115 6.58 2.10 5.06
N LEU A 116 6.34 0.85 5.48
CA LEU A 116 5.47 -0.04 4.72
C LEU A 116 4.03 0.47 4.75
N ARG A 117 3.56 0.99 5.88
CA ARG A 117 2.23 1.59 5.99
C ARG A 117 2.03 2.76 5.03
N GLU A 118 2.98 3.70 4.99
CA GLU A 118 2.95 4.83 4.04
C GLU A 118 2.94 4.35 2.58
N TYR A 119 3.74 3.32 2.27
CA TYR A 119 3.79 2.72 0.95
C TYR A 119 2.44 2.11 0.53
N ILE A 120 1.83 1.30 1.41
CA ILE A 120 0.51 0.69 1.16
C ILE A 120 -0.56 1.76 1.05
N ALA A 121 -0.56 2.76 1.95
CA ALA A 121 -1.50 3.87 1.92
C ALA A 121 -1.46 4.64 0.58
N GLY A 122 -0.26 4.84 0.02
CA GLY A 122 -0.09 5.45 -1.29
C GLY A 122 -0.74 4.64 -2.42
N ILE A 123 -0.60 3.32 -2.40
CA ILE A 123 -1.18 2.43 -3.42
C ILE A 123 -2.70 2.39 -3.32
N ILE A 124 -3.25 2.16 -2.12
CA ILE A 124 -4.70 2.00 -1.93
C ILE A 124 -5.49 3.31 -2.07
N SER A 125 -4.80 4.46 -2.06
CA SER A 125 -5.42 5.76 -2.34
C SER A 125 -5.68 5.99 -3.83
N ALA A 126 -5.13 5.14 -4.71
CA ALA A 126 -5.40 5.23 -6.14
C ALA A 126 -6.85 4.81 -6.44
N PRO A 127 -7.56 5.52 -7.35
CA PRO A 127 -8.92 5.17 -7.74
C PRO A 127 -9.02 3.72 -8.23
N GLY A 128 -10.08 3.02 -7.80
CA GLY A 128 -10.40 1.67 -8.25
C GLY A 128 -9.61 0.53 -7.56
N VAL A 129 -8.69 0.83 -6.62
CA VAL A 129 -7.96 -0.22 -5.89
C VAL A 129 -8.81 -0.83 -4.79
N ILE A 130 -9.41 -0.01 -3.91
CA ILE A 130 -10.35 -0.43 -2.88
C ILE A 130 -11.50 0.58 -2.75
N SER A 131 -12.60 0.17 -2.11
CA SER A 131 -13.69 1.09 -1.77
C SER A 131 -13.27 2.07 -0.67
N THR A 132 -13.88 3.27 -0.66
CA THR A 132 -13.68 4.26 0.42
C THR A 132 -14.00 3.67 1.80
N GLY A 133 -15.05 2.84 1.91
CA GLY A 133 -15.42 2.18 3.15
C GLY A 133 -14.34 1.21 3.65
N THR A 134 -13.74 0.44 2.74
CA THR A 134 -12.59 -0.44 3.06
C THR A 134 -11.38 0.38 3.50
N ALA A 135 -11.06 1.48 2.80
CA ALA A 135 -9.93 2.34 3.12
C ALA A 135 -10.05 2.96 4.53
N VAL A 136 -11.26 3.39 4.92
CA VAL A 136 -11.52 3.94 6.26
C VAL A 136 -11.33 2.87 7.34
N LYS A 137 -11.88 1.66 7.14
CA LYS A 137 -11.70 0.54 8.08
C LYS A 137 -10.23 0.15 8.21
N TYR A 138 -9.54 -0.04 7.08
CA TYR A 138 -8.11 -0.32 7.04
C TYR A 138 -7.30 0.69 7.86
N ASN A 139 -7.49 1.99 7.59
CA ASN A 139 -6.75 3.04 8.30
C ASN A 139 -7.03 3.03 9.80
N LYS A 140 -8.29 2.82 10.20
CA LYS A 140 -8.66 2.69 11.61
C LYS A 140 -7.91 1.54 12.28
N GLU A 141 -7.92 0.36 11.68
CA GLU A 141 -7.26 -0.83 12.24
C GLU A 141 -5.76 -0.63 12.38
N VAL A 142 -5.08 -0.19 11.31
CA VAL A 142 -3.62 -0.01 11.32
C VAL A 142 -3.18 1.11 12.26
N LEU A 143 -3.92 2.22 12.35
CA LEU A 143 -3.59 3.32 13.26
C LEU A 143 -3.82 2.94 14.72
N SER A 144 -4.84 2.14 15.01
CA SER A 144 -5.10 1.67 16.37
C SER A 144 -3.97 0.75 16.88
N ALA A 145 -3.42 -0.08 15.99
CA ALA A 145 -2.36 -1.02 16.32
C ALA A 145 -0.94 -0.42 16.33
N ALA A 146 -0.73 0.70 15.63
CA ALA A 146 0.58 1.34 15.48
C ALA A 146 1.17 1.89 16.79
N GLY A 147 0.37 2.11 17.84
CA GLY A 147 0.79 2.87 19.01
C GLY A 147 1.14 4.34 18.65
N LYS A 148 1.41 5.16 19.66
CA LYS A 148 1.67 6.61 19.51
C LYS A 148 2.97 6.89 18.74
N GLY A 149 2.95 6.81 17.42
CA GLY A 149 4.13 7.00 16.58
C GLY A 149 3.80 6.86 15.09
N GLY A 150 3.05 7.81 14.55
CA GLY A 150 2.77 7.91 13.12
C GLY A 150 1.72 8.97 12.83
N VAL A 151 1.93 9.75 11.77
CA VAL A 151 1.16 10.96 11.40
C VAL A 151 -0.35 10.74 11.53
N GLY A 152 -0.96 11.57 12.38
CA GLY A 152 -2.32 12.09 12.25
C GLY A 152 -3.45 11.11 11.99
N ALA A 153 -3.69 10.15 12.90
CA ALA A 153 -4.98 9.45 12.94
C ALA A 153 -6.19 10.41 12.95
N GLU A 154 -5.99 11.61 13.49
CA GLU A 154 -6.96 12.70 13.51
C GLU A 154 -7.14 13.40 12.15
N GLU A 155 -6.11 13.41 11.31
CA GLU A 155 -6.13 14.02 9.97
C GLU A 155 -6.81 13.10 8.96
N VAL A 156 -6.52 11.79 9.00
CA VAL A 156 -7.20 10.78 8.17
C VAL A 156 -8.68 10.65 8.54
N VAL A 157 -9.01 10.71 9.83
CA VAL A 157 -10.41 10.72 10.30
C VAL A 157 -11.12 12.03 9.90
N LYS A 158 -10.44 13.18 9.94
CA LYS A 158 -10.99 14.45 9.42
C LYS A 158 -11.24 14.37 7.92
N VAL A 159 -10.31 13.83 7.13
CA VAL A 159 -10.48 13.66 5.69
C VAL A 159 -11.66 12.71 5.39
N GLY A 160 -11.75 11.57 6.09
CA GLY A 160 -12.88 10.65 5.95
C GLY A 160 -14.23 11.29 6.29
N LYS A 161 -14.30 12.06 7.38
CA LYS A 161 -15.52 12.75 7.81
C LYS A 161 -15.93 13.89 6.87
N VAL A 162 -14.95 14.61 6.30
CA VAL A 162 -15.20 15.64 5.27
C VAL A 162 -15.67 15.00 3.96
N MET A 163 -15.16 13.83 3.58
CA MET A 163 -15.60 13.14 2.36
C MET A 163 -17.04 12.59 2.46
N GLU A 164 -17.46 12.14 3.64
CA GLU A 164 -18.82 11.66 3.90
C GLU A 164 -19.84 12.81 3.88
N GLU A 165 -19.47 13.99 4.40
CA GLU A 165 -20.37 15.16 4.46
C GLU A 165 -20.52 15.90 3.13
N VAL A 166 -19.57 15.78 2.19
CA VAL A 166 -19.55 16.59 0.95
C VAL A 166 -20.09 15.83 -0.27
N GLY A 167 -20.35 14.52 -0.18
CA GLY A 167 -21.09 13.77 -1.22
C GLY A 167 -20.54 13.97 -2.64
N VAL A 168 -19.22 13.85 -2.82
CA VAL A 168 -18.54 14.13 -4.10
C VAL A 168 -18.26 12.83 -4.85
N GLU A 169 -18.87 12.69 -6.03
CA GLU A 169 -18.44 11.75 -7.07
C GLU A 169 -17.07 12.13 -7.64
N GLU A 170 -16.25 11.09 -7.83
CA GLU A 170 -14.99 10.99 -8.58
C GLU A 170 -14.09 12.23 -8.69
N GLY A 171 -12.91 12.12 -8.06
CA GLY A 171 -11.72 12.87 -8.45
C GLY A 171 -11.21 13.83 -7.39
N PHE A 172 -10.30 13.36 -6.54
CA PHE A 172 -9.37 14.25 -5.84
C PHE A 172 -7.92 13.94 -6.26
N PRO A 173 -7.11 14.99 -6.53
CA PRO A 173 -5.76 14.82 -7.03
C PRO A 173 -4.83 14.39 -5.89
N VAL A 174 -4.11 13.28 -6.11
CA VAL A 174 -2.99 12.87 -5.26
C VAL A 174 -1.90 13.93 -5.33
N SER A 175 -1.44 14.37 -4.17
CA SER A 175 -0.48 15.45 -3.98
C SER A 175 0.79 15.28 -4.84
N ALA A 176 1.03 16.22 -5.73
CA ALA A 176 2.37 16.68 -6.04
C ALA A 176 2.57 18.03 -5.35
N THR A 177 3.76 18.22 -4.77
CA THR A 177 4.28 19.41 -4.11
C THR A 177 3.99 20.75 -4.84
N PRO A 178 4.08 21.92 -4.17
CA PRO A 178 3.37 23.14 -4.55
C PRO A 178 3.96 23.81 -5.80
N LEU A 179 3.58 23.37 -6.99
CA LEU A 179 3.83 24.06 -8.25
C LEU A 179 2.90 25.27 -8.46
N VAL A 180 1.81 25.35 -7.69
CA VAL A 180 0.86 26.49 -7.74
C VAL A 180 1.54 27.80 -7.32
N GLY A 181 2.49 27.75 -6.38
CA GLY A 181 3.24 28.93 -5.94
C GLY A 181 4.20 29.47 -7.02
N VAL A 182 4.77 28.59 -7.84
CA VAL A 182 5.72 28.99 -8.90
C VAL A 182 4.98 29.55 -10.11
N ILE A 183 3.83 28.98 -10.46
CA ILE A 183 3.00 29.50 -11.57
C ILE A 183 2.43 30.88 -11.20
N ALA A 184 1.93 31.06 -9.97
CA ALA A 184 1.45 32.36 -9.51
C ALA A 184 2.57 33.43 -9.51
N ALA A 185 3.77 33.08 -9.03
CA ALA A 185 4.91 33.99 -9.06
C ALA A 185 5.39 34.31 -10.49
N MET A 186 5.39 33.33 -11.40
CA MET A 186 5.76 33.54 -12.81
C MET A 186 4.72 34.38 -13.58
N VAL A 187 3.42 34.20 -13.31
CA VAL A 187 2.36 35.02 -13.90
C VAL A 187 2.43 36.45 -13.38
N ILE A 188 2.68 36.65 -12.08
CA ILE A 188 2.87 38.00 -11.50
C ILE A 188 4.12 38.67 -12.09
N LEU A 189 5.25 37.96 -12.21
CA LEU A 189 6.47 38.50 -12.82
C LEU A 189 6.29 38.81 -14.32
N LEU A 190 5.54 38.00 -15.07
CA LEU A 190 5.22 38.25 -16.48
C LEU A 190 4.27 39.45 -16.65
N VAL A 191 3.29 39.62 -15.75
CA VAL A 191 2.38 40.78 -15.76
C VAL A 191 3.14 42.06 -15.39
N ILE A 192 4.05 42.01 -14.42
CA ILE A 192 4.93 43.13 -14.06
C ILE A 192 5.87 43.48 -15.22
N TYR A 193 6.49 42.48 -15.87
CA TYR A 193 7.39 42.69 -17.00
C TYR A 193 6.65 43.23 -18.24
N ALA A 194 5.45 42.71 -18.54
CA ALA A 194 4.60 43.22 -19.61
C ALA A 194 4.13 44.66 -19.33
N GLY A 195 3.79 44.97 -18.07
CA GLY A 195 3.46 46.32 -17.63
C GLY A 195 4.64 47.29 -17.78
N TYR A 196 5.86 46.85 -17.45
CA TYR A 196 7.08 47.65 -17.61
C TYR A 196 7.41 47.91 -19.10
N LYS A 197 7.22 46.90 -19.98
CA LYS A 197 7.50 47.01 -21.42
C LYS A 197 6.45 47.84 -22.18
N LEU A 198 5.19 47.82 -21.74
CA LEU A 198 4.11 48.61 -22.34
C LEU A 198 4.08 50.06 -21.81
N GLY A 199 4.56 50.30 -20.59
CA GLY A 199 4.73 51.64 -20.01
C GLY A 199 5.95 52.43 -20.51
N GLY A 200 6.95 51.75 -21.09
CA GLY A 200 8.18 52.35 -21.60
C GLY A 200 8.13 52.97 -23.00
N ARG A 201 6.96 53.06 -23.64
CA ARG A 201 6.80 53.65 -24.99
C ARG A 201 5.88 54.88 -24.99
N LYS A 202 6.09 55.78 -24.03
CA LYS A 202 5.69 57.20 -24.11
C LYS A 202 6.74 58.08 -23.40
N ARG A 203 7.84 58.31 -24.10
CA ARG A 203 8.46 59.63 -24.35
C ARG A 203 9.62 59.45 -25.31
#